data_AF-A0A8J6G456-F1
#
_entry.id   AF-A0A8J6G456-F1
#
_cell.length_a   1.000
_cell.length_b   1.000
_cell.length_c   1.000
_cell.angle_alpha   90.00
_cell.angle_beta   90.00
_cell.angle_gamma   90.00
#
_symmetry.space_group_name_H-M   'P 1'
#
loop_
_entity.id
_entity.type
_entity.pdbx_description
1 polymer ?
#
loop_
_entity_poly.entity_id
_entity_poly.type
_entity_poly.pdbx_seq_one_letter_code
_entity_poly.pdbx_strand_id
1 'polypeptide(L)'
;METSPVSLMKEKDTAQPQQREENAQRNLGAATQVRQQSLGPTPETLDLGVKADPASRSVENPPKFENPVAGFEGDADKCHVSTNAMADRLQASDLWYCPDGSFVKKIIVRGHGLDKPKLGSQCRVLALGFPFGSGMPEGWAELTIGIGRWREKTWGELTEKCLESMCQGEEAEIRLPGCSAPLVKLRLDSFTKGRDSWELDAVEKKALAKEEHARGTELFRAGNPQGAARCYGRALRLLLTLPPPGPPEQTILYSNLAACQLLLGQPQLAAQSCDRVLEREPGHLKALYRRGVAQAALGNLEKATSDLKKVLAADPQNRAAHEELGRVVIQGKKQDAGLARGLRKMFS
;
A
#
# COMPACT_ATOMS: atom_id res chain seq x y z
N MET A 1 54.42 -65.55 -25.38
CA MET A 1 53.68 -65.50 -26.66
C MET A 1 53.25 -64.05 -26.83
N GLU A 2 54.16 -63.17 -27.26
CA GLU A 2 54.35 -62.75 -28.67
C GLU A 2 53.13 -61.96 -29.17
N THR A 3 53.19 -60.79 -29.81
CA THR A 3 54.16 -59.74 -30.12
C THR A 3 53.31 -58.66 -30.84
N SER A 4 53.57 -57.36 -30.63
CA SER A 4 53.26 -56.29 -31.63
C SER A 4 54.04 -56.58 -32.94
N PRO A 5 53.98 -55.85 -34.10
CA PRO A 5 53.61 -54.44 -34.31
C PRO A 5 53.04 -54.09 -35.73
N VAL A 6 52.90 -52.79 -36.05
CA VAL A 6 53.47 -52.08 -37.24
C VAL A 6 52.57 -50.99 -37.85
N SER A 7 53.20 -49.82 -38.00
CA SER A 7 52.84 -48.57 -38.69
C SER A 7 52.89 -48.68 -40.23
N LEU A 8 52.24 -47.77 -40.97
CA LEU A 8 52.70 -47.20 -42.26
C LEU A 8 51.80 -45.98 -42.60
N MET A 9 52.33 -44.75 -42.57
CA MET A 9 52.83 -43.94 -43.73
C MET A 9 51.68 -43.45 -44.65
N LYS A 10 51.48 -42.14 -44.93
CA LYS A 10 52.31 -41.22 -45.74
C LYS A 10 51.72 -39.79 -45.69
N GLU A 11 52.56 -38.75 -45.46
CA GLU A 11 52.97 -37.68 -46.41
C GLU A 11 51.86 -36.68 -46.81
N LYS A 12 51.98 -35.38 -46.42
CA LYS A 12 52.62 -34.27 -47.17
C LYS A 12 51.87 -33.96 -48.49
N ASP A 13 51.59 -32.74 -48.93
CA ASP A 13 52.11 -31.39 -48.67
C ASP A 13 51.13 -30.39 -49.35
N THR A 14 50.96 -29.21 -48.74
CA THR A 14 51.05 -27.85 -49.35
C THR A 14 50.15 -27.38 -50.52
N ALA A 15 49.66 -26.14 -50.34
CA ALA A 15 49.41 -25.08 -51.34
C ALA A 15 47.95 -24.70 -51.69
N GLN A 16 47.51 -23.55 -51.16
CA GLN A 16 46.57 -22.58 -51.77
C GLN A 16 47.27 -21.83 -52.94
N PRO A 17 46.71 -20.81 -53.65
CA PRO A 17 45.33 -20.24 -53.77
C PRO A 17 44.91 -19.90 -55.24
N GLN A 18 43.79 -19.16 -55.41
CA GLN A 18 43.36 -18.23 -56.51
C GLN A 18 42.04 -18.65 -57.22
N GLN A 19 40.91 -17.95 -57.04
CA GLN A 19 40.41 -16.65 -57.57
C GLN A 19 39.65 -16.73 -58.93
N ARG A 20 38.55 -15.95 -59.01
CA ARG A 20 37.64 -15.59 -60.16
C ARG A 20 36.42 -16.51 -60.32
N GLU A 21 35.17 -16.05 -60.46
CA GLU A 21 34.54 -14.99 -61.29
C GLU A 21 33.29 -14.38 -60.59
N GLU A 22 33.15 -13.05 -60.51
CA GLU A 22 32.22 -12.16 -61.27
C GLU A 22 30.71 -12.24 -60.89
N ASN A 23 30.15 -11.25 -60.18
CA ASN A 23 29.59 -9.94 -60.62
C ASN A 23 28.11 -9.99 -61.07
N ALA A 24 27.18 -9.56 -60.22
CA ALA A 24 26.01 -8.76 -60.62
C ALA A 24 25.28 -8.11 -59.43
N GLN A 25 25.15 -6.77 -59.53
CA GLN A 25 24.10 -5.90 -59.00
C GLN A 25 24.18 -5.40 -57.55
N ARG A 26 24.78 -4.20 -57.45
CA ARG A 26 24.54 -3.17 -56.44
C ARG A 26 23.17 -2.51 -56.67
N ASN A 27 22.46 -2.14 -55.59
CA ASN A 27 22.15 -0.72 -55.33
C ASN A 27 21.54 -0.46 -53.93
N LEU A 28 22.23 0.45 -53.22
CA LEU A 28 21.77 1.56 -52.38
C LEU A 28 20.82 1.33 -51.18
N GLY A 29 21.35 1.69 -50.00
CA GLY A 29 20.54 2.06 -48.83
C GLY A 29 21.35 2.14 -47.54
N ALA A 30 22.03 3.26 -47.31
CA ALA A 30 22.71 3.55 -46.05
C ALA A 30 21.71 3.70 -44.89
N ALA A 31 21.93 3.01 -43.77
CA ALA A 31 21.32 3.37 -42.49
C ALA A 31 22.18 2.89 -41.31
N THR A 32 22.75 3.89 -40.66
CA THR A 32 23.37 3.98 -39.34
C THR A 32 22.93 2.92 -38.33
N GLN A 33 23.92 2.17 -37.82
CA GLN A 33 23.81 1.26 -36.70
C GLN A 33 23.54 2.05 -35.41
N VAL A 34 22.30 2.05 -34.92
CA VAL A 34 21.98 2.45 -33.53
C VAL A 34 21.71 1.19 -32.73
N ARG A 35 22.61 0.98 -31.77
CA ARG A 35 22.61 -0.05 -30.74
C ARG A 35 21.30 0.00 -29.95
N GLN A 36 20.37 -0.93 -30.22
CA GLN A 36 19.20 -1.13 -29.37
C GLN A 36 19.66 -1.68 -28.02
N GLN A 37 19.72 -0.81 -27.01
CA GLN A 37 19.64 -1.24 -25.62
C GLN A 37 18.16 -1.49 -25.32
N SER A 38 17.82 -2.76 -25.07
CA SER A 38 16.53 -3.17 -24.55
C SER A 38 16.34 -2.58 -23.15
N LEU A 39 15.69 -1.42 -23.07
CA LEU A 39 15.16 -0.89 -21.83
C LEU A 39 14.03 -1.81 -21.38
N GLY A 40 14.28 -2.57 -20.31
CA GLY A 40 13.20 -3.19 -19.55
C GLY A 40 12.23 -2.11 -19.03
N PRO A 41 10.99 -2.48 -18.64
CA PRO A 41 10.01 -1.50 -18.19
C PRO A 41 10.54 -0.77 -16.96
N THR A 42 10.68 0.55 -17.07
CA THR A 42 11.02 1.40 -15.93
C THR A 42 9.88 1.33 -14.91
N PRO A 43 10.15 1.08 -13.62
CA PRO A 43 9.12 1.06 -12.61
C PRO A 43 8.36 2.40 -12.56
N GLU A 44 7.05 2.34 -12.82
CA GLU A 44 6.22 3.53 -12.99
C GLU A 44 6.03 4.30 -11.68
N THR A 45 6.51 5.54 -11.66
CA THR A 45 6.14 6.51 -10.64
C THR A 45 4.82 7.16 -11.06
N LEU A 46 3.78 7.03 -10.24
CA LEU A 46 2.46 7.59 -10.50
C LEU A 46 2.54 9.08 -10.76
N ASP A 47 1.63 9.63 -11.55
CA ASP A 47 1.45 11.06 -11.71
C ASP A 47 0.12 11.49 -11.10
N LEU A 48 0.12 12.61 -10.39
CA LEU A 48 -1.12 13.24 -9.93
C LEU A 48 -1.61 14.06 -11.12
N GLY A 49 -2.32 13.41 -12.04
CA GLY A 49 -2.84 14.06 -13.24
C GLY A 49 -3.54 15.38 -12.90
N VAL A 50 -3.14 16.44 -13.60
CA VAL A 50 -3.64 17.81 -13.44
C VAL A 50 -5.12 17.87 -13.79
N LYS A 51 -5.99 17.63 -12.80
CA LYS A 51 -7.38 18.12 -12.76
C LYS A 51 -7.72 18.46 -11.31
N ALA A 52 -7.50 19.72 -10.96
CA ALA A 52 -7.99 20.30 -9.72
C ALA A 52 -9.39 20.89 -9.98
N ASP A 53 -10.42 20.33 -9.34
CA ASP A 53 -11.67 21.04 -9.06
C ASP A 53 -11.73 21.29 -7.55
N PRO A 54 -11.78 22.56 -7.09
CA PRO A 54 -11.85 22.88 -5.67
C PRO A 54 -13.32 22.91 -5.23
N ALA A 55 -13.80 21.87 -4.56
CA ALA A 55 -15.08 21.91 -3.87
C ALA A 55 -14.88 22.41 -2.42
N SER A 56 -15.15 23.69 -2.24
CA SER A 56 -15.44 24.35 -0.96
C SER A 56 -16.52 23.60 -0.18
N ARG A 57 -16.21 23.16 1.04
CA ARG A 57 -17.23 22.89 2.08
C ARG A 57 -16.85 23.60 3.37
N SER A 58 -17.73 24.51 3.74
CA SER A 58 -17.76 25.33 4.94
C SER A 58 -17.72 24.45 6.19
N VAL A 59 -16.85 24.82 7.12
CA VAL A 59 -16.80 24.26 8.48
C VAL A 59 -17.92 24.91 9.29
N GLU A 60 -18.97 24.16 9.60
CA GLU A 60 -19.90 24.51 10.68
C GLU A 60 -19.40 23.86 11.99
N ASN A 61 -19.34 24.68 13.05
CA ASN A 61 -18.91 24.27 14.38
C ASN A 61 -19.93 23.32 15.03
N PRO A 62 -19.51 22.26 15.74
CA PRO A 62 -20.41 21.49 16.60
C PRO A 62 -20.72 22.24 17.91
N PRO A 63 -21.94 22.08 18.48
CA PRO A 63 -22.32 22.73 19.73
C PRO A 63 -21.70 22.03 20.94
N LYS A 64 -21.41 22.83 21.96
CA LYS A 64 -20.94 22.44 23.29
C LYS A 64 -22.02 21.60 23.99
N PHE A 65 -21.64 20.44 24.52
CA PHE A 65 -22.47 19.70 25.47
C PHE A 65 -21.99 19.98 26.89
N GLU A 66 -22.86 20.64 27.66
CA GLU A 66 -22.76 20.80 29.10
C GLU A 66 -23.30 19.54 29.79
N ASN A 67 -22.55 19.03 30.78
CA ASN A 67 -23.01 17.99 31.69
C ASN A 67 -23.92 18.60 32.77
N PRO A 68 -25.02 17.92 33.16
CA PRO A 68 -25.55 18.07 34.49
C PRO A 68 -25.31 16.81 35.34
N VAL A 69 -24.76 17.06 36.52
CA VAL A 69 -24.72 16.15 37.66
C VAL A 69 -26.08 16.19 38.36
N ALA A 70 -26.68 15.04 38.63
CA ALA A 70 -27.70 14.87 39.67
C ALA A 70 -27.72 13.41 40.13
N GLY A 71 -27.46 13.19 41.43
CA GLY A 71 -27.70 11.92 42.09
C GLY A 71 -29.11 11.86 42.67
N PHE A 72 -29.62 10.64 42.91
CA PHE A 72 -30.62 10.34 43.94
C PHE A 72 -30.58 8.82 44.24
N GLU A 73 -30.59 8.50 45.53
CA GLU A 73 -30.80 7.18 46.13
C GLU A 73 -32.27 6.73 45.99
N GLY A 74 -32.54 5.42 46.07
CA GLY A 74 -33.91 4.93 46.36
C GLY A 74 -34.27 3.53 45.84
N ASP A 75 -33.99 2.54 46.68
CA ASP A 75 -34.78 1.36 47.08
C ASP A 75 -35.46 0.36 46.10
N ALA A 76 -35.58 -0.85 46.65
CA ALA A 76 -35.98 -2.11 46.03
C ALA A 76 -37.47 -2.21 45.65
N ASP A 77 -37.77 -2.92 44.56
CA ASP A 77 -38.92 -3.84 44.58
C ASP A 77 -38.82 -4.98 43.58
N LYS A 78 -39.27 -6.16 44.03
CA LYS A 78 -39.25 -7.43 43.32
C LYS A 78 -40.39 -7.50 42.29
N CYS A 79 -40.10 -8.02 41.10
CA CYS A 79 -41.13 -8.71 40.31
C CYS A 79 -40.51 -9.87 39.51
N HIS A 80 -40.80 -11.08 39.97
CA HIS A 80 -40.61 -12.31 39.22
C HIS A 80 -41.56 -12.32 38.02
N VAL A 81 -41.02 -12.30 36.81
CA VAL A 81 -41.69 -12.89 35.64
C VAL A 81 -40.69 -13.83 34.98
N SER A 82 -40.94 -15.12 35.20
CA SER A 82 -40.25 -16.21 34.55
C SER A 82 -40.64 -16.21 33.07
N THR A 83 -39.70 -15.88 32.20
CA THR A 83 -39.75 -16.25 30.79
C THR A 83 -38.41 -16.91 30.46
N ASN A 84 -38.49 -18.19 30.12
CA ASN A 84 -37.39 -18.97 29.57
C ASN A 84 -36.89 -18.30 28.29
N ALA A 85 -35.82 -17.53 28.42
CA ALA A 85 -34.91 -17.24 27.33
C ALA A 85 -33.51 -17.46 27.92
N MET A 86 -32.85 -18.53 27.48
CA MET A 86 -31.41 -18.71 27.70
C MET A 86 -30.69 -17.57 26.96
N ALA A 87 -30.64 -16.40 27.61
CA ALA A 87 -29.80 -15.30 27.20
C ALA A 87 -28.35 -15.73 27.42
N ASP A 88 -27.69 -15.97 26.30
CA ASP A 88 -26.27 -16.14 26.06
C ASP A 88 -25.43 -15.35 27.09
N ARG A 89 -25.06 -15.99 28.21
CA ARG A 89 -24.05 -15.46 29.14
C ARG A 89 -22.70 -15.60 28.45
N LEU A 90 -22.39 -14.66 27.56
CA LEU A 90 -21.08 -14.45 26.97
C LEU A 90 -20.03 -14.44 28.09
N GLN A 91 -19.25 -15.50 28.21
CA GLN A 91 -18.06 -15.45 29.03
C GLN A 91 -16.99 -14.65 28.29
N ALA A 92 -16.25 -13.80 29.01
CA ALA A 92 -15.17 -12.99 28.42
C ALA A 92 -14.09 -13.85 27.70
N SER A 93 -14.05 -15.15 27.97
CA SER A 93 -13.16 -16.14 27.38
C SER A 93 -13.42 -16.44 25.90
N ASP A 94 -14.56 -16.03 25.34
CA ASP A 94 -14.92 -16.29 23.93
C ASP A 94 -14.82 -15.04 23.04
N LEU A 95 -14.31 -13.92 23.58
CA LEU A 95 -14.04 -12.70 22.83
C LEU A 95 -12.54 -12.50 22.63
N TRP A 96 -12.16 -12.20 21.39
CA TRP A 96 -10.81 -11.79 21.04
C TRP A 96 -10.84 -10.39 20.43
N TYR A 97 -10.00 -9.50 20.95
CA TYR A 97 -9.94 -8.11 20.53
C TYR A 97 -8.79 -7.93 19.55
N CYS A 98 -9.07 -7.36 18.38
CA CYS A 98 -8.02 -7.05 17.43
C CYS A 98 -7.08 -5.99 18.04
N PRO A 99 -5.74 -6.18 18.01
CA PRO A 99 -4.79 -5.27 18.68
C PRO A 99 -4.87 -3.80 18.23
N ASP A 100 -5.31 -3.55 17.00
CA ASP A 100 -5.49 -2.20 16.45
C ASP A 100 -6.90 -1.62 16.70
N GLY A 101 -7.75 -2.35 17.43
CA GLY A 101 -9.13 -1.97 17.72
C GLY A 101 -10.09 -2.07 16.53
N SER A 102 -9.68 -2.63 15.39
CA SER A 102 -10.50 -2.62 14.16
C SER A 102 -11.76 -3.49 14.25
N PHE A 103 -11.73 -4.56 15.05
CA PHE A 103 -12.89 -5.42 15.31
C PHE A 103 -12.73 -6.24 16.59
N VAL A 104 -13.85 -6.81 17.04
CA VAL A 104 -13.91 -7.85 18.06
C VAL A 104 -14.35 -9.15 17.40
N LYS A 105 -13.59 -10.21 17.61
CA LYS A 105 -13.92 -11.57 17.16
C LYS A 105 -14.67 -12.29 18.29
N LYS A 106 -15.92 -12.69 18.05
CA LYS A 106 -16.64 -13.62 18.93
C LYS A 106 -16.41 -15.04 18.43
N ILE A 107 -15.78 -15.88 19.24
CA ILE A 107 -15.54 -17.29 18.94
C ILE A 107 -16.85 -18.04 19.22
N ILE A 108 -17.39 -18.70 18.20
CA ILE A 108 -18.62 -19.50 18.28
C ILE A 108 -18.27 -20.97 18.49
N VAL A 109 -17.29 -21.47 17.72
CA VAL A 109 -16.74 -22.83 17.85
C VAL A 109 -15.24 -22.69 17.99
N ARG A 110 -14.67 -23.26 19.05
CA ARG A 110 -13.21 -23.26 19.23
C ARG A 110 -12.55 -24.18 18.23
N GLY A 111 -11.52 -23.68 17.56
CA GLY A 111 -10.67 -24.51 16.73
C GLY A 111 -9.77 -25.43 17.56
N HIS A 112 -9.03 -26.27 16.85
CA HIS A 112 -8.05 -27.20 17.41
C HIS A 112 -6.64 -26.89 16.88
N GLY A 113 -5.64 -27.37 17.62
CA GLY A 113 -4.24 -27.06 17.34
C GLY A 113 -3.81 -25.68 17.84
N LEU A 114 -2.53 -25.38 17.68
CA LEU A 114 -1.93 -24.09 18.04
C LEU A 114 -1.46 -23.30 16.81
N ASP A 115 -1.32 -23.98 15.68
CA ASP A 115 -0.92 -23.36 14.43
C ASP A 115 -2.05 -22.45 13.92
N LYS A 116 -1.62 -21.35 13.28
CA LYS A 116 -2.51 -20.35 12.70
C LYS A 116 -2.05 -20.02 11.28
N PRO A 117 -2.96 -19.59 10.40
CA PRO A 117 -2.59 -19.08 9.09
C PRO A 117 -1.57 -17.96 9.16
N LYS A 118 -0.57 -18.01 8.28
CA LYS A 118 0.49 -17.00 8.12
C LYS A 118 0.60 -16.60 6.67
N LEU A 119 1.46 -15.62 6.35
CA LEU A 119 1.73 -15.22 4.97
C LEU A 119 2.01 -16.44 4.07
N GLY A 120 1.25 -16.56 2.98
CA GLY A 120 1.33 -17.69 2.05
C GLY A 120 0.52 -18.93 2.43
N SER A 121 -0.08 -18.99 3.62
CA SER A 121 -1.04 -20.05 3.98
C SER A 121 -2.23 -20.03 3.02
N GLN A 122 -2.53 -21.17 2.42
CA GLN A 122 -3.78 -21.39 1.70
C GLN A 122 -4.82 -21.86 2.70
N CYS A 123 -5.91 -21.13 2.83
CA CYS A 123 -6.99 -21.36 3.78
C CYS A 123 -8.26 -21.72 3.03
N ARG A 124 -8.91 -22.80 3.46
CA ARG A 124 -10.28 -23.11 3.08
C ARG A 124 -11.23 -22.48 4.09
N VAL A 125 -12.00 -21.49 3.64
CA VAL A 125 -12.82 -20.65 4.51
C VAL A 125 -14.28 -20.68 4.04
N LEU A 126 -15.21 -20.83 4.97
CA LEU A 126 -16.62 -20.56 4.73
C LEU A 126 -16.94 -19.17 5.29
N ALA A 127 -17.45 -18.30 4.43
CA ALA A 127 -17.62 -16.88 4.70
C ALA A 127 -19.08 -16.50 4.44
N LEU A 128 -19.80 -16.01 5.47
CA LEU A 128 -21.26 -15.78 5.42
C LEU A 128 -21.63 -14.43 6.02
N GLY A 129 -22.74 -13.84 5.56
CA GLY A 129 -23.32 -12.65 6.18
C GLY A 129 -22.61 -11.35 5.82
N PHE A 130 -21.87 -11.32 4.71
CA PHE A 130 -21.30 -10.07 4.22
C PHE A 130 -22.39 -9.17 3.63
N PRO A 131 -22.31 -7.84 3.83
CA PRO A 131 -23.15 -6.90 3.12
C PRO A 131 -23.00 -7.09 1.60
N PHE A 132 -24.11 -6.95 0.87
CA PHE A 132 -24.10 -6.92 -0.60
C PHE A 132 -23.09 -5.89 -1.11
N GLY A 133 -22.31 -6.26 -2.14
CA GLY A 133 -21.29 -5.39 -2.72
C GLY A 133 -19.96 -5.34 -1.96
N SER A 134 -19.80 -6.07 -0.84
CA SER A 134 -18.51 -6.26 -0.15
C SER A 134 -17.47 -6.99 -1.01
N GLY A 135 -17.94 -7.76 -2.00
CA GLY A 135 -17.14 -8.54 -2.95
C GLY A 135 -16.33 -9.68 -2.33
N MET A 136 -16.58 -10.10 -1.09
CA MET A 136 -16.21 -11.44 -0.66
C MET A 136 -17.17 -12.46 -1.30
N PRO A 137 -16.69 -13.61 -1.79
CA PRO A 137 -17.58 -14.69 -2.17
C PRO A 137 -18.30 -15.20 -0.92
N GLU A 138 -19.63 -15.21 -0.96
CA GLU A 138 -20.42 -15.87 0.08
C GLU A 138 -20.37 -17.39 -0.14
N GLY A 139 -20.15 -18.14 0.93
CA GLY A 139 -19.95 -19.58 0.86
C GLY A 139 -18.48 -19.99 1.00
N TRP A 140 -18.16 -21.16 0.45
CA TRP A 140 -16.83 -21.74 0.53
C TRP A 140 -15.88 -21.09 -0.47
N ALA A 141 -14.71 -20.69 0.01
CA ALA A 141 -13.64 -20.12 -0.81
C ALA A 141 -12.26 -20.60 -0.35
N GLU A 142 -11.32 -20.64 -1.31
CA GLU A 142 -9.90 -20.81 -1.03
C GLU A 142 -9.23 -19.44 -1.10
N LEU A 143 -8.62 -19.03 0.01
CA LEU A 143 -7.96 -17.74 0.16
C LEU A 143 -6.50 -17.98 0.52
N THR A 144 -5.59 -17.18 -0.02
CA THR A 144 -4.19 -17.21 0.41
C THR A 144 -3.89 -15.98 1.26
N ILE A 145 -3.41 -16.18 2.49
CA ILE A 145 -3.08 -15.08 3.39
C ILE A 145 -1.94 -14.25 2.79
N GLY A 146 -2.14 -12.94 2.76
CA GLY A 146 -1.24 -11.95 2.18
C GLY A 146 -1.27 -11.88 0.66
N ILE A 147 -2.02 -12.73 -0.04
CA ILE A 147 -2.01 -12.81 -1.51
C ILE A 147 -3.43 -12.74 -2.07
N GLY A 148 -3.62 -11.92 -3.11
CA GLY A 148 -4.85 -11.88 -3.90
C GLY A 148 -5.68 -10.60 -3.75
N ARG A 149 -6.54 -10.38 -4.75
CA ARG A 149 -7.37 -9.16 -4.89
C ARG A 149 -8.46 -9.01 -3.82
N TRP A 150 -8.78 -10.10 -3.15
CA TRP A 150 -9.83 -10.17 -2.14
C TRP A 150 -9.55 -9.29 -0.91
N ARG A 151 -8.26 -9.02 -0.65
CA ARG A 151 -7.75 -8.18 0.44
C ARG A 151 -8.09 -6.70 0.28
N GLU A 152 -8.29 -6.25 -0.96
CA GLU A 152 -8.49 -4.83 -1.30
C GLU A 152 -9.94 -4.39 -1.23
N LYS A 153 -10.82 -5.32 -0.89
CA LYS A 153 -12.23 -5.07 -0.70
C LYS A 153 -12.51 -4.65 0.74
N THR A 154 -13.68 -4.08 0.99
CA THR A 154 -14.05 -3.47 2.29
C THR A 154 -13.76 -4.37 3.49
N TRP A 155 -13.99 -5.68 3.34
CA TRP A 155 -13.81 -6.66 4.41
C TRP A 155 -12.51 -7.46 4.33
N GLY A 156 -11.72 -7.33 3.25
CA GLY A 156 -10.56 -8.19 3.01
C GLY A 156 -9.53 -8.14 4.14
N GLU A 157 -9.19 -6.94 4.60
CA GLU A 157 -8.23 -6.75 5.70
C GLU A 157 -8.74 -7.33 7.04
N LEU A 158 -10.02 -7.13 7.35
CA LEU A 158 -10.63 -7.64 8.58
C LEU A 158 -10.69 -9.17 8.57
N THR A 159 -11.09 -9.75 7.43
CA THR A 159 -11.10 -11.19 7.21
C THR A 159 -9.70 -11.77 7.36
N GLU A 160 -8.69 -11.17 6.73
CA GLU A 160 -7.30 -11.62 6.85
C GLU A 160 -6.81 -11.62 8.30
N LYS A 161 -6.97 -10.50 9.02
CA LYS A 161 -6.60 -10.41 10.45
C LYS A 161 -7.36 -11.41 11.31
N CYS A 162 -8.64 -11.64 11.01
CA CYS A 162 -9.44 -12.62 11.70
C CYS A 162 -8.87 -14.02 11.48
N LEU A 163 -8.60 -14.42 10.23
CA LEU A 163 -8.03 -15.72 9.89
C LEU A 163 -6.66 -15.95 10.54
N GLU A 164 -5.77 -14.95 10.57
CA GLU A 164 -4.45 -15.03 11.24
C GLU A 164 -4.56 -15.25 12.76
N SER A 165 -5.74 -14.99 13.35
CA SER A 165 -6.01 -15.23 14.77
C SER A 165 -6.69 -16.58 15.05
N MET A 166 -7.23 -17.25 14.03
CA MET A 166 -8.04 -18.46 14.14
C MET A 166 -7.21 -19.74 14.15
N CYS A 167 -7.69 -20.75 14.86
CA CYS A 167 -7.17 -22.12 14.77
C CYS A 167 -7.99 -22.96 13.77
N GLN A 168 -7.47 -24.11 13.35
CA GLN A 168 -8.18 -24.98 12.41
C GLN A 168 -9.53 -25.43 12.99
N GLY A 169 -10.58 -25.41 12.18
CA GLY A 169 -11.95 -25.74 12.59
C GLY A 169 -12.68 -24.66 13.38
N GLU A 170 -12.06 -23.50 13.65
CA GLU A 170 -12.69 -22.41 14.39
C GLU A 170 -13.83 -21.77 13.59
N GLU A 171 -14.93 -21.45 14.28
CA GLU A 171 -15.99 -20.58 13.77
C GLU A 171 -16.06 -19.31 14.60
N ALA A 172 -16.10 -18.16 13.95
CA ALA A 172 -16.13 -16.87 14.61
C ALA A 172 -16.97 -15.83 13.87
N GLU A 173 -17.48 -14.87 14.63
CA GLU A 173 -18.16 -13.69 14.12
C GLU A 173 -17.29 -12.44 14.29
N ILE A 174 -17.20 -11.63 13.24
CA ILE A 174 -16.55 -10.32 13.29
C ILE A 174 -17.57 -9.26 13.69
N ARG A 175 -17.26 -8.49 14.74
CA ARG A 175 -18.03 -7.35 15.26
C ARG A 175 -17.26 -6.06 15.11
N LEU A 176 -17.84 -5.09 14.42
CA LEU A 176 -17.26 -3.75 14.31
C LEU A 176 -17.58 -2.91 15.55
N PRO A 177 -16.63 -2.14 16.10
CA PRO A 177 -16.90 -1.25 17.22
C PRO A 177 -18.00 -0.23 16.87
N GLY A 178 -18.98 -0.06 17.75
CA GLY A 178 -20.05 0.94 17.57
C GLY A 178 -21.11 0.61 16.52
N CYS A 179 -21.05 -0.57 15.87
CA CYS A 179 -22.08 -1.03 14.94
C CYS A 179 -22.93 -2.15 15.53
N SER A 180 -24.25 -2.01 15.42
CA SER A 180 -25.23 -3.08 15.68
C SER A 180 -25.53 -3.93 14.42
N ALA A 181 -24.91 -3.57 13.29
CA ALA A 181 -25.13 -4.11 11.94
C ALA A 181 -24.47 -5.51 11.75
N PRO A 182 -24.67 -6.20 10.61
CA PRO A 182 -24.60 -7.66 10.53
C PRO A 182 -23.21 -8.23 10.85
N LEU A 183 -23.25 -9.36 11.53
CA LEU A 183 -22.10 -10.16 11.93
C LEU A 183 -21.60 -10.94 10.72
N VAL A 184 -20.36 -10.68 10.31
CA VAL A 184 -19.71 -11.55 9.32
C VAL A 184 -19.28 -12.82 10.04
N LYS A 185 -19.80 -13.97 9.61
CA LYS A 185 -19.42 -15.28 10.15
C LYS A 185 -18.36 -15.91 9.26
N LEU A 186 -17.27 -16.33 9.88
CA LEU A 186 -16.16 -17.04 9.25
C LEU A 186 -15.99 -18.41 9.91
N ARG A 187 -15.74 -19.43 9.10
CA ARG A 187 -15.26 -20.74 9.54
C ARG A 187 -13.97 -21.05 8.81
N LEU A 188 -12.89 -21.29 9.56
CA LEU A 188 -11.62 -21.75 9.03
C LEU A 188 -11.61 -23.28 9.06
N ASP A 189 -11.76 -23.94 7.92
CA ASP A 189 -11.86 -25.42 7.87
C ASP A 189 -10.48 -26.09 7.93
N SER A 190 -9.56 -25.59 7.10
CA SER A 190 -8.19 -26.09 7.00
C SER A 190 -7.27 -25.01 6.44
N PHE A 191 -5.98 -25.13 6.71
CA PHE A 191 -4.97 -24.27 6.08
C PHE A 191 -3.63 -24.99 5.91
N THR A 192 -2.85 -24.56 4.92
CA THR A 192 -1.46 -25.00 4.74
C THR A 192 -0.50 -24.17 5.60
N LYS A 193 0.62 -24.77 6.00
CA LYS A 193 1.65 -24.06 6.77
C LYS A 193 2.18 -22.87 5.96
N GLY A 194 1.94 -21.67 6.47
CA GLY A 194 2.48 -20.43 5.92
C GLY A 194 3.89 -20.18 6.43
N ARG A 195 4.50 -19.09 5.97
CA ARG A 195 5.83 -18.67 6.36
C ARG A 195 5.81 -17.34 7.07
N ASP A 196 6.69 -17.19 8.04
CA ASP A 196 6.90 -15.89 8.67
C ASP A 196 7.73 -14.97 7.76
N SER A 197 7.58 -13.66 7.94
CA SER A 197 8.30 -12.68 7.12
C SER A 197 9.84 -12.82 7.21
N TRP A 198 10.38 -13.33 8.32
CA TRP A 198 11.83 -13.57 8.46
C TRP A 198 12.30 -14.86 7.80
N GLU A 199 11.41 -15.81 7.50
CA GLU A 199 11.74 -17.04 6.77
C GLU A 199 11.85 -16.82 5.27
N LEU A 200 11.30 -15.70 4.77
CA LEU A 200 11.39 -15.31 3.37
C LEU A 200 12.79 -14.78 3.04
N ASP A 201 13.34 -15.27 1.93
CA ASP A 201 14.62 -14.77 1.43
C ASP A 201 14.48 -13.38 0.77
N ALA A 202 15.61 -12.77 0.42
CA ALA A 202 15.62 -11.46 -0.20
C ALA A 202 15.01 -11.42 -1.61
N VAL A 203 15.02 -12.55 -2.35
CA VAL A 203 14.48 -12.65 -3.71
C VAL A 203 12.95 -12.73 -3.64
N GLU A 204 12.42 -13.58 -2.77
CA GLU A 204 11.01 -13.75 -2.48
C GLU A 204 10.38 -12.44 -1.98
N LYS A 205 11.03 -11.78 -1.02
CA LYS A 205 10.56 -10.47 -0.50
C LYS A 205 10.46 -9.42 -1.60
N LYS A 206 11.45 -9.36 -2.49
CA LYS A 206 11.43 -8.44 -3.64
C LYS A 206 10.34 -8.81 -4.64
N ALA A 207 10.13 -10.10 -4.92
CA ALA A 207 9.09 -10.56 -5.82
C ALA A 207 7.69 -10.19 -5.28
N LEU A 208 7.42 -10.46 -4.00
CA LEU A 208 6.17 -10.07 -3.34
C LEU A 208 5.98 -8.56 -3.30
N ALA A 209 7.05 -7.79 -3.00
CA ALA A 209 6.98 -6.34 -3.02
C ALA A 209 6.66 -5.78 -4.41
N LYS A 210 7.18 -6.39 -5.49
CA LYS A 210 6.85 -6.04 -6.88
C LYS A 210 5.40 -6.34 -7.22
N GLU A 211 4.87 -7.47 -6.75
CA GLU A 211 3.46 -7.80 -6.95
C GLU A 211 2.54 -6.79 -6.24
N GLU A 212 2.86 -6.46 -4.98
CA GLU A 212 2.14 -5.44 -4.22
C GLU A 212 2.27 -4.05 -4.87
N HIS A 213 3.44 -3.70 -5.41
CA HIS A 213 3.63 -2.46 -6.17
C HIS A 213 2.74 -2.40 -7.42
N ALA A 214 2.71 -3.46 -8.22
CA ALA A 214 1.86 -3.56 -9.41
C ALA A 214 0.38 -3.46 -9.05
N ARG A 215 -0.06 -4.16 -7.99
CA ARG A 215 -1.44 -4.11 -7.50
C ARG A 215 -1.82 -2.71 -7.01
N GLY A 216 -0.94 -2.05 -6.26
CA GLY A 216 -1.17 -0.68 -5.80
C GLY A 216 -1.30 0.30 -6.97
N THR A 217 -0.52 0.09 -8.03
CA THR A 217 -0.59 0.88 -9.26
C THR A 217 -1.92 0.67 -9.99
N GLU A 218 -2.42 -0.56 -10.07
CA GLU A 218 -3.74 -0.89 -10.63
C GLU A 218 -4.87 -0.21 -9.84
N LEU A 219 -4.85 -0.31 -8.50
CA LEU A 219 -5.86 0.31 -7.63
C LEU A 219 -5.87 1.83 -7.73
N PHE A 220 -4.68 2.44 -7.84
CA PHE A 220 -4.57 3.87 -8.01
C PHE A 220 -5.20 4.33 -9.32
N ARG A 221 -4.93 3.61 -10.43
CA ARG A 221 -5.57 3.87 -11.73
C ARG A 221 -7.07 3.65 -11.69
N ALA A 222 -7.54 2.71 -10.89
CA ALA A 222 -8.96 2.47 -10.65
C ALA A 222 -9.62 3.52 -9.72
N GLY A 223 -8.90 4.56 -9.29
CA GLY A 223 -9.45 5.61 -8.44
C GLY A 223 -9.58 5.23 -6.97
N ASN A 224 -8.91 4.16 -6.52
CA ASN A 224 -8.88 3.73 -5.12
C ASN A 224 -7.52 4.03 -4.47
N PRO A 225 -7.25 5.30 -4.07
CA PRO A 225 -5.98 5.67 -3.45
C PRO A 225 -5.76 5.02 -2.08
N GLN A 226 -6.84 4.63 -1.37
CA GLN A 226 -6.75 3.97 -0.07
C GLN A 226 -6.20 2.54 -0.20
N GLY A 227 -6.75 1.74 -1.12
CA GLY A 227 -6.22 0.41 -1.43
C GLY A 227 -4.79 0.49 -2.00
N ALA A 228 -4.52 1.47 -2.86
CA ALA A 228 -3.17 1.72 -3.37
C ALA A 228 -2.15 1.99 -2.26
N ALA A 229 -2.47 2.90 -1.32
CA ALA A 229 -1.61 3.21 -0.18
C ALA A 229 -1.31 1.97 0.67
N ARG A 230 -2.33 1.11 0.90
CA ARG A 230 -2.15 -0.16 1.61
C ARG A 230 -1.18 -1.09 0.90
N CYS A 231 -1.35 -1.28 -0.40
CA CYS A 231 -0.44 -2.10 -1.22
C CYS A 231 1.01 -1.59 -1.14
N TYR A 232 1.23 -0.28 -1.31
CA TYR A 232 2.56 0.30 -1.20
C TYR A 232 3.16 0.16 0.21
N GLY A 233 2.34 0.33 1.26
CA GLY A 233 2.77 0.10 2.64
C GLY A 233 3.20 -1.34 2.91
N ARG A 234 2.49 -2.32 2.35
CA ARG A 234 2.86 -3.75 2.44
C ARG A 234 4.16 -4.05 1.69
N ALA A 235 4.31 -3.53 0.48
CA ALA A 235 5.54 -3.64 -0.29
C ALA A 235 6.73 -3.05 0.49
N LEU A 236 6.59 -1.85 1.05
CA LEU A 236 7.61 -1.22 1.88
C LEU A 236 7.94 -2.05 3.11
N ARG A 237 6.95 -2.62 3.81
CA ARG A 237 7.18 -3.46 4.98
C ARG A 237 8.06 -4.68 4.66
N LEU A 238 7.87 -5.30 3.49
CA LEU A 238 8.74 -6.39 3.03
C LEU A 238 10.17 -5.88 2.78
N LEU A 239 10.30 -4.77 2.06
CA LEU A 239 11.62 -4.24 1.68
C LEU A 239 12.40 -3.62 2.84
N LEU A 240 11.75 -3.11 3.88
CA LEU A 240 12.39 -2.55 5.07
C LEU A 240 13.10 -3.61 5.93
N THR A 241 12.73 -4.89 5.77
CA THR A 241 13.43 -5.99 6.46
C THR A 241 14.76 -6.38 5.79
N LEU A 242 15.09 -5.77 4.64
CA LEU A 242 16.33 -6.03 3.92
C LEU A 242 17.43 -5.05 4.38
N PRO A 243 18.72 -5.45 4.32
CA PRO A 243 19.82 -4.62 4.79
C PRO A 243 19.94 -3.31 4.00
N PRO A 244 20.36 -2.20 4.65
CA PRO A 244 20.59 -0.92 4.00
C PRO A 244 21.70 -1.00 2.92
N PRO A 245 21.66 -0.18 1.86
CA PRO A 245 20.74 0.95 1.63
C PRO A 245 19.35 0.54 1.12
N GLY A 246 19.02 -0.75 1.10
CA GLY A 246 17.74 -1.27 0.64
C GLY A 246 17.58 -1.19 -0.89
N PRO A 247 16.59 -1.89 -1.45
CA PRO A 247 16.39 -1.92 -2.89
C PRO A 247 15.99 -0.53 -3.45
N PRO A 248 16.38 -0.18 -4.69
CA PRO A 248 15.98 1.06 -5.36
C PRO A 248 14.46 1.21 -5.49
N GLU A 249 13.72 0.09 -5.49
CA GLU A 249 12.26 0.09 -5.56
C GLU A 249 11.59 0.82 -4.37
N GLN A 250 12.28 0.93 -3.22
CA GLN A 250 11.76 1.68 -2.07
C GLN A 250 11.47 3.15 -2.40
N THR A 251 12.33 3.80 -3.21
CA THR A 251 12.15 5.21 -3.60
C THR A 251 10.82 5.41 -4.33
N ILE A 252 10.53 4.51 -5.26
CA ILE A 252 9.34 4.59 -6.11
C ILE A 252 8.08 4.31 -5.29
N LEU A 253 8.16 3.33 -4.38
CA LEU A 253 7.08 3.02 -3.45
C LEU A 253 6.77 4.20 -2.51
N TYR A 254 7.78 4.82 -1.90
CA TYR A 254 7.56 6.01 -1.06
C TYR A 254 6.99 7.19 -1.86
N SER A 255 7.47 7.40 -3.08
CA SER A 255 6.95 8.43 -3.98
C SER A 255 5.48 8.20 -4.30
N ASN A 256 5.11 6.98 -4.68
CA ASN A 256 3.72 6.60 -5.00
C ASN A 256 2.82 6.64 -3.76
N LEU A 257 3.33 6.22 -2.60
CA LEU A 257 2.62 6.33 -1.32
C LEU A 257 2.34 7.79 -0.95
N ALA A 258 3.31 8.70 -1.13
CA ALA A 258 3.11 10.13 -0.90
C ALA A 258 2.00 10.71 -1.79
N ALA A 259 1.89 10.24 -3.04
CA ALA A 259 0.80 10.64 -3.93
C ALA A 259 -0.57 10.21 -3.37
N CYS A 260 -0.69 8.97 -2.91
CA CYS A 260 -1.91 8.48 -2.27
C CYS A 260 -2.24 9.25 -0.99
N GLN A 261 -1.24 9.49 -0.14
CA GLN A 261 -1.43 10.22 1.13
C GLN A 261 -1.92 11.65 0.92
N LEU A 262 -1.43 12.34 -0.12
CA LEU A 262 -1.96 13.65 -0.51
C LEU A 262 -3.44 13.58 -0.92
N LEU A 263 -3.81 12.60 -1.75
CA LEU A 263 -5.21 12.41 -2.16
C LEU A 263 -6.13 12.05 -0.98
N LEU A 264 -5.60 11.38 0.04
CA LEU A 264 -6.31 10.99 1.25
C LEU A 264 -6.34 12.11 2.31
N GLY A 265 -5.79 13.29 2.03
CA GLY A 265 -5.77 14.41 2.98
C GLY A 265 -4.82 14.19 4.17
N GLN A 266 -3.74 13.42 3.98
CA GLN A 266 -2.75 13.09 5.01
C GLN A 266 -1.40 13.77 4.74
N PRO A 267 -1.31 15.11 4.79
CA PRO A 267 -0.12 15.84 4.35
C PRO A 267 1.11 15.59 5.24
N GLN A 268 0.94 15.32 6.53
CA GLN A 268 2.05 14.99 7.43
C GLN A 268 2.77 13.71 6.98
N LEU A 269 2.00 12.66 6.70
CA LEU A 269 2.53 11.38 6.23
C LEU A 269 3.13 11.51 4.82
N ALA A 270 2.49 12.28 3.95
CA ALA A 270 3.01 12.55 2.61
C ALA A 270 4.38 13.24 2.64
N ALA A 271 4.56 14.23 3.52
CA ALA A 271 5.85 14.91 3.68
C ALA A 271 6.95 13.95 4.15
N GLN A 272 6.66 13.10 5.15
CA GLN A 272 7.61 12.08 5.63
C GLN A 272 7.99 11.06 4.54
N SER A 273 7.00 10.59 3.76
CA SER A 273 7.26 9.70 2.64
C SER A 273 8.14 10.38 1.57
N CYS A 274 7.91 11.68 1.30
CA CYS A 274 8.77 12.43 0.38
C CYS A 274 10.19 12.64 0.93
N ASP A 275 10.34 12.86 2.23
CA ASP A 275 11.65 12.99 2.86
C ASP A 275 12.49 11.72 2.66
N ARG A 276 11.88 10.53 2.79
CA ARG A 276 12.55 9.24 2.47
C ARG A 276 13.03 9.14 1.03
N VAL A 277 12.27 9.70 0.09
CA VAL A 277 12.68 9.76 -1.32
C VAL A 277 13.86 10.71 -1.49
N LEU A 278 13.79 11.90 -0.88
CA LEU A 278 14.79 12.95 -1.04
C LEU A 278 16.08 12.68 -0.26
N GLU A 279 16.04 11.87 0.80
CA GLU A 279 17.22 11.32 1.48
C GLU A 279 18.12 10.53 0.52
N ARG A 280 17.51 9.83 -0.45
CA ARG A 280 18.22 9.02 -1.44
C ARG A 280 18.45 9.74 -2.76
N GLU A 281 17.46 10.49 -3.20
CA GLU A 281 17.45 11.22 -4.47
C GLU A 281 17.04 12.69 -4.25
N PRO A 282 17.98 13.56 -3.81
CA PRO A 282 17.66 14.96 -3.48
C PRO A 282 17.05 15.77 -4.63
N GLY A 283 17.30 15.36 -5.88
CA GLY A 283 16.78 15.99 -7.09
C GLY A 283 15.46 15.39 -7.62
N HIS A 284 14.82 14.48 -6.88
CA HIS A 284 13.60 13.81 -7.35
C HIS A 284 12.42 14.80 -7.46
N LEU A 285 12.15 15.30 -8.68
CA LEU A 285 11.21 16.38 -8.93
C LEU A 285 9.78 16.11 -8.42
N LYS A 286 9.23 14.91 -8.64
CA LYS A 286 7.87 14.59 -8.13
C LYS A 286 7.80 14.59 -6.60
N ALA A 287 8.88 14.20 -5.90
CA ALA A 287 8.91 14.18 -4.44
C ALA A 287 9.08 15.60 -3.88
N LEU A 288 9.90 16.44 -4.51
CA LEU A 288 9.97 17.88 -4.20
C LEU A 288 8.60 18.55 -4.38
N TYR A 289 7.94 18.32 -5.51
CA TYR A 289 6.60 18.86 -5.76
C TYR A 289 5.59 18.38 -4.71
N ARG A 290 5.49 17.06 -4.48
CA ARG A 290 4.57 16.47 -3.50
C ARG A 290 4.85 16.95 -2.07
N ARG A 291 6.11 17.08 -1.67
CA ARG A 291 6.48 17.65 -0.38
C ARG A 291 6.09 19.12 -0.31
N GLY A 292 6.28 19.89 -1.38
CA GLY A 292 5.83 21.28 -1.46
C GLY A 292 4.32 21.42 -1.24
N VAL A 293 3.52 20.60 -1.91
CA VAL A 293 2.06 20.53 -1.72
C VAL A 293 1.69 20.11 -0.29
N ALA A 294 2.36 19.10 0.25
CA ALA A 294 2.16 18.65 1.63
C ALA A 294 2.47 19.76 2.64
N GLN A 295 3.62 20.42 2.52
CA GLN A 295 4.04 21.51 3.41
C GLN A 295 3.11 22.72 3.32
N ALA A 296 2.59 23.03 2.12
CA ALA A 296 1.58 24.06 1.94
C ALA A 296 0.29 23.74 2.72
N ALA A 297 -0.19 22.48 2.64
CA ALA A 297 -1.35 22.02 3.39
C ALA A 297 -1.12 22.01 4.91
N LEU A 298 0.13 21.85 5.37
CA LEU A 298 0.52 21.97 6.77
C LEU A 298 0.69 23.42 7.25
N GLY A 299 0.63 24.40 6.35
CA GLY A 299 0.88 25.81 6.66
C GLY A 299 2.37 26.18 6.74
N ASN A 300 3.29 25.28 6.41
CA ASN A 300 4.73 25.54 6.37
C ASN A 300 5.13 26.19 5.03
N LEU A 301 4.69 27.43 4.81
CA LEU A 301 4.71 28.08 3.50
C LEU A 301 6.12 28.38 2.98
N GLU A 302 7.09 28.64 3.85
CA GLU A 302 8.48 28.89 3.47
C GLU A 302 9.11 27.61 2.90
N LYS A 303 8.88 26.47 3.56
CA LYS A 303 9.35 25.15 3.10
C LYS A 303 8.68 24.78 1.78
N ALA A 304 7.36 24.98 1.67
CA ALA A 304 6.61 24.75 0.44
C ALA A 304 7.16 25.58 -0.74
N THR A 305 7.41 26.87 -0.51
CA THR A 305 7.97 27.78 -1.51
C THR A 305 9.37 27.34 -1.95
N SER A 306 10.21 26.93 -1.00
CA SER A 306 11.57 26.45 -1.30
C SER A 306 11.56 25.22 -2.20
N ASP A 307 10.70 24.23 -1.89
CA ASP A 307 10.60 23.01 -2.68
C ASP A 307 10.01 23.26 -4.07
N LEU A 308 8.95 24.05 -4.17
CA LEU A 308 8.33 24.40 -5.46
C LEU A 308 9.27 25.22 -6.36
N LYS A 309 10.08 26.11 -5.78
CA LYS A 309 11.13 26.83 -6.54
C LYS A 309 12.20 25.90 -7.08
N LYS A 310 12.59 24.86 -6.34
CA LYS A 310 13.53 23.84 -6.84
C LYS A 310 12.94 23.06 -8.01
N VAL A 311 11.64 22.73 -7.95
CA VAL A 311 10.93 22.10 -9.08
C VAL A 311 10.97 23.02 -10.30
N LEU A 312 10.62 24.30 -10.15
CA LEU A 312 10.61 25.28 -11.24
C LEU A 312 12.01 25.62 -11.78
N ALA A 313 13.06 25.50 -10.97
CA ALA A 313 14.43 25.67 -11.42
C ALA A 313 14.86 24.54 -12.38
N ALA A 314 14.37 23.32 -12.15
CA ALA A 314 14.66 22.16 -12.99
C ALA A 314 13.68 22.03 -14.18
N ASP A 315 12.41 22.36 -13.97
CA ASP A 315 11.35 22.36 -14.99
C ASP A 315 10.59 23.70 -14.95
N PRO A 316 11.08 24.74 -15.65
CA PRO A 316 10.46 26.06 -15.65
C PRO A 316 9.06 26.11 -16.25
N GLN A 317 8.68 25.11 -17.06
CA GLN A 317 7.38 25.02 -17.73
C GLN A 317 6.36 24.20 -16.92
N ASN A 318 6.72 23.78 -15.70
CA ASN A 318 5.83 23.01 -14.85
C ASN A 318 4.63 23.85 -14.37
N ARG A 319 3.52 23.75 -15.10
CA ARG A 319 2.29 24.49 -14.81
C ARG A 319 1.76 24.22 -13.40
N ALA A 320 1.76 22.96 -12.96
CA ALA A 320 1.26 22.58 -11.64
C ALA A 320 2.09 23.22 -10.52
N ALA A 321 3.42 23.26 -10.65
CA ALA A 321 4.29 23.93 -9.69
C ALA A 321 4.08 25.46 -9.65
N HIS A 322 3.83 26.10 -10.80
CA HIS A 322 3.48 27.53 -10.85
C HIS A 322 2.15 27.82 -10.15
N GLU A 323 1.12 27.02 -10.42
CA GLU A 323 -0.21 27.15 -9.79
C GLU A 323 -0.12 26.97 -8.26
N GLU A 324 0.58 25.93 -7.79
CA GLU A 324 0.79 25.70 -6.36
C GLU A 324 1.63 26.80 -5.70
N LEU A 325 2.68 27.28 -6.37
CA LEU A 325 3.48 28.37 -5.83
C LEU A 325 2.66 29.67 -5.69
N GLY A 326 1.82 29.97 -6.68
CA GLY A 326 0.86 31.08 -6.62
C GLY A 326 -0.08 30.94 -5.42
N ARG A 327 -0.63 29.75 -5.20
CA ARG A 327 -1.50 29.43 -4.05
C ARG A 327 -0.79 29.67 -2.71
N VAL A 328 0.45 29.16 -2.58
CA VAL A 328 1.28 29.31 -1.37
C VAL A 328 1.59 30.78 -1.08
N VAL A 329 1.97 31.57 -2.09
CA VAL A 329 2.29 33.00 -1.91
C VAL A 329 1.06 33.79 -1.48
N ILE A 330 -0.11 33.51 -2.06
CA ILE A 330 -1.37 34.16 -1.65
C ILE A 330 -1.71 33.79 -0.20
N GLN A 331 -1.52 32.52 0.17
CA GLN A 331 -1.77 32.05 1.53
C GLN A 331 -0.84 32.74 2.55
N GLY A 332 0.43 32.93 2.21
CA GLY A 332 1.41 33.61 3.08
C GLY A 332 1.05 35.06 3.32
N LYS A 333 0.71 35.80 2.25
CA LYS A 333 0.25 37.19 2.36
C LYS A 333 -0.99 37.32 3.25
N LYS A 334 -1.91 36.36 3.21
CA LYS A 334 -3.11 36.35 4.07
C LYS A 334 -2.74 36.09 5.53
N GLN A 335 -1.82 35.16 5.81
CA GLN A 335 -1.35 34.88 7.16
C GLN A 335 -0.61 36.09 7.75
N ASP A 336 0.29 36.71 7.00
CA ASP A 336 1.02 37.91 7.42
C ASP A 336 0.08 39.09 7.71
N ALA A 337 -0.89 39.33 6.82
CA ALA A 337 -1.89 40.39 7.02
C ALA A 337 -2.79 40.11 8.24
N GLY A 338 -3.10 38.83 8.49
CA GLY A 338 -3.83 38.40 9.68
C GLY A 338 -3.03 38.66 10.96
N LEU A 339 -1.76 38.26 10.97
CA LEU A 339 -0.85 38.48 12.09
C LEU A 339 -0.64 39.97 12.37
N ALA A 340 -0.39 40.77 11.34
CA ALA A 340 -0.24 42.22 11.47
C ALA A 340 -1.50 42.89 12.06
N ARG A 341 -2.69 42.44 11.66
CA ARG A 341 -3.96 42.92 12.22
C ARG A 341 -4.13 42.50 13.68
N GLY A 342 -3.76 41.26 14.02
CA GLY A 342 -3.79 40.75 15.39
C GLY A 342 -2.87 41.55 16.32
N LEU A 343 -1.62 41.79 15.88
CA LEU A 343 -0.65 42.59 16.63
C LEU A 343 -1.14 44.02 16.85
N ARG A 344 -1.70 44.68 15.82
CA ARG A 344 -2.25 46.04 15.97
C ARG A 344 -3.31 46.14 17.06
N LYS A 345 -4.18 45.13 17.20
CA LYS A 345 -5.22 45.10 18.25
C LYS A 345 -4.67 44.85 19.66
N MET A 346 -3.52 44.18 19.78
CA MET A 346 -2.91 43.89 21.08
C MET A 346 -2.13 45.09 21.64
N PHE A 347 -1.71 46.02 20.78
CA PHE A 347 -0.90 47.18 21.15
C PHE A 347 -1.63 48.53 20.92
N SER A 348 -2.94 48.50 20.62
CA SER A 348 -3.82 49.68 20.53
C SER A 348 -4.69 49.81 21.78
#